data_AF-A0A7Y2N269-F1
#
_entry.id   AF-A0A7Y2N269-F1
#
_cell.length_a   1.000
_cell.length_b   1.000
_cell.length_c   1.000
_cell.angle_alpha   90.00
_cell.angle_beta   90.00
_cell.angle_gamma   90.00
#
_symmetry.space_group_name_H-M   'P 1'
#
loop_
_entity.id
_entity.type
_entity.pdbx_description
1 polymer ?
#
loop_
_entity_poly.entity_id
_entity_poly.type
_entity_poly.pdbx_seq_one_letter_code
_entity_poly.pdbx_strand_id
1 'polypeptide(L)'
;MLEKTQFSMLLFGLDKSMRMAAAKYPAYREKLGEMNVVLQFKLRDNSQGRVFTFANGKLNSKSGIHADPDVVISFEEAATAVRLFKPG
;
A
#
# COMPACT_ATOMS: atom_id res chain seq x y z
N MET A 1 18.53 8.88 -1.65
CA MET A 1 17.48 9.59 -0.86
C MET A 1 16.22 9.88 -1.67
N LEU A 2 16.33 10.41 -2.89
CA LEU A 2 15.18 10.75 -3.74
C LEU A 2 14.21 9.58 -3.95
N GLU A 3 14.72 8.39 -4.31
CA GLU A 3 13.89 7.22 -4.61
C GLU A 3 13.14 6.68 -3.40
N LYS A 4 13.76 6.71 -2.21
CA LYS A 4 13.13 6.36 -0.93
C LYS A 4 11.96 7.30 -0.62
N THR A 5 12.13 8.59 -0.88
CA THR A 5 11.04 9.57 -0.77
C THR A 5 9.95 9.31 -1.81
N GLN A 6 10.31 9.06 -3.07
CA GLN A 6 9.37 8.73 -4.14
C GLN A 6 8.58 7.45 -3.84
N PHE A 7 9.22 6.41 -3.32
CA PHE A 7 8.54 5.18 -2.91
C PHE A 7 7.49 5.46 -1.83
N SER A 8 7.86 6.24 -0.81
CA SER A 8 6.91 6.66 0.25
C SER A 8 5.75 7.46 -0.32
N MET A 9 6.00 8.36 -1.28
CA MET A 9 4.97 9.13 -1.98
C MET A 9 4.08 8.26 -2.85
N LEU A 10 4.62 7.27 -3.58
CA LEU A 10 3.85 6.32 -4.38
C LEU A 10 2.91 5.49 -3.50
N LEU A 11 3.41 4.96 -2.38
CA LEU A 11 2.58 4.21 -1.44
C LEU A 11 1.47 5.08 -0.81
N PHE A 12 1.76 6.35 -0.56
CA PHE A 12 0.73 7.30 -0.12
C PHE A 12 -0.28 7.62 -1.23
N GLY A 13 0.20 7.79 -2.48
CA GLY A 13 -0.65 7.95 -3.65
C GLY A 13 -1.58 6.76 -3.85
N LEU A 14 -1.11 5.53 -3.60
CA LEU A 14 -1.91 4.32 -3.62
C LEU A 14 -3.01 4.33 -2.54
N ASP A 15 -2.72 4.75 -1.29
CA ASP A 15 -3.77 4.95 -0.27
C ASP A 15 -4.86 5.91 -0.78
N LYS A 16 -4.45 7.05 -1.36
CA LYS A 16 -5.39 8.05 -1.86
C LYS A 16 -6.20 7.55 -3.05
N SER A 17 -5.57 6.87 -4.01
CA SER A 17 -6.26 6.33 -5.18
C SER A 17 -7.29 5.27 -4.79
N MET A 18 -6.95 4.37 -3.86
CA MET A 18 -7.89 3.37 -3.35
C MET A 18 -9.06 4.03 -2.62
N ARG A 19 -8.83 5.04 -1.78
CA ARG A 19 -9.90 5.79 -1.11
C ARG A 19 -10.81 6.52 -2.10
N MET A 20 -10.23 7.18 -3.09
CA MET A 20 -10.99 7.88 -4.13
C MET A 20 -11.83 6.91 -4.96
N ALA A 21 -11.26 5.77 -5.35
CA ALA A 21 -11.98 4.72 -6.06
C ALA A 21 -13.14 4.18 -5.22
N ALA A 22 -12.93 3.93 -3.92
CA ALA A 22 -13.98 3.49 -3.00
C ALA A 22 -15.08 4.54 -2.78
N ALA A 23 -14.75 5.83 -2.86
CA ALA A 23 -15.74 6.89 -2.79
C ALA A 23 -16.55 7.02 -4.10
N LYS A 24 -15.90 6.81 -5.25
CA LYS A 24 -16.51 7.01 -6.57
C LYS A 24 -17.31 5.79 -7.06
N TYR A 25 -16.86 4.57 -6.74
CA TYR A 25 -17.40 3.34 -7.29
C TYR A 25 -17.91 2.41 -6.16
N PRO A 26 -19.23 2.34 -5.93
CA PRO A 26 -19.82 1.54 -4.85
C PRO A 26 -19.44 0.05 -4.92
N ALA A 27 -19.42 -0.55 -6.11
CA ALA A 27 -19.01 -1.95 -6.29
C ALA A 27 -17.56 -2.21 -5.87
N TYR A 28 -16.66 -1.25 -6.12
CA TYR A 28 -15.27 -1.35 -5.64
C TYR A 28 -15.21 -1.27 -4.12
N ARG A 29 -15.97 -0.36 -3.51
CA ARG A 29 -16.08 -0.26 -2.05
C ARG A 29 -16.63 -1.53 -1.42
N GLU A 30 -17.64 -2.15 -2.03
CA GLU A 30 -18.21 -3.43 -1.58
C GLU A 30 -17.17 -4.56 -1.65
N LYS A 31 -16.40 -4.63 -2.74
CA LYS A 31 -15.30 -5.60 -2.87
C LYS A 31 -14.18 -5.37 -1.85
N LEU A 32 -13.83 -4.11 -1.57
CA LEU A 32 -12.95 -3.79 -0.44
C LEU A 32 -13.58 -4.16 0.91
N GLY A 33 -14.91 -4.08 0.98
CA GLY A 33 -15.80 -4.51 2.06
C GLY A 33 -15.61 -5.93 2.52
N GLU A 34 -15.59 -6.83 1.53
CA GLU A 34 -15.51 -8.27 1.70
C GLU A 34 -14.13 -8.74 2.19
N MET A 35 -13.09 -7.91 2.04
CA MET A 35 -11.72 -8.26 2.42
C MET A 35 -11.44 -8.00 3.90
N ASN A 36 -10.80 -8.98 4.55
CA ASN A 36 -10.23 -8.87 5.89
C ASN A 36 -8.78 -9.29 5.82
N VAL A 37 -7.90 -8.36 5.43
CA VAL A 37 -6.50 -8.65 5.09
C VAL A 37 -5.59 -7.47 5.46
N VAL A 38 -4.40 -7.80 5.94
CA VAL A 38 -3.30 -6.89 6.22
C VAL A 38 -2.23 -7.05 5.15
N LEU A 39 -2.13 -6.08 4.25
CA LEU A 39 -1.12 -6.03 3.21
C LEU A 39 0.06 -5.17 3.65
N GLN A 40 1.28 -5.69 3.53
CA GLN A 40 2.52 -4.95 3.74
C GLN A 40 3.21 -4.67 2.41
N PHE A 41 3.50 -3.40 2.14
CA PHE A 41 4.47 -3.00 1.11
C PHE A 41 5.75 -2.56 1.79
N LYS A 42 6.92 -3.13 1.42
CA LYS A 42 8.19 -2.77 2.06
C LYS A 42 9.40 -2.93 1.17
N LEU A 43 10.51 -2.33 1.59
CA LEU A 43 11.84 -2.70 1.10
C LEU A 43 12.35 -3.93 1.85
N ARG A 44 13.21 -4.72 1.19
CA ARG A 44 13.77 -5.96 1.74
C ARG A 44 14.55 -5.73 3.03
N ASP A 45 15.25 -4.60 3.11
CA ASP A 45 16.00 -4.15 4.30
C ASP A 45 15.10 -3.64 5.44
N ASN A 46 13.77 -3.64 5.26
CA ASN A 46 12.77 -3.10 6.19
C ASN A 46 12.95 -1.61 6.53
N SER A 47 13.80 -0.86 5.80
CA SER A 47 14.05 0.55 6.08
C SER A 47 12.84 1.45 5.77
N GLN A 48 11.93 0.99 4.89
CA GLN A 48 10.70 1.69 4.55
C GLN A 48 9.57 0.70 4.23
N GLY A 49 8.34 1.13 4.52
CA GLY A 49 7.14 0.42 4.13
C GLY A 49 5.86 1.15 4.52
N ARG A 50 4.73 0.60 4.06
CA ARG A 50 3.38 1.01 4.43
C ARG A 50 2.51 -0.23 4.56
N VAL A 51 1.68 -0.23 5.60
CA VAL A 51 0.67 -1.25 5.86
C VAL A 51 -0.67 -0.73 5.36
N PHE A 52 -1.43 -1.60 4.71
CA PHE A 52 -2.84 -1.40 4.39
C PHE A 52 -3.64 -2.47 5.09
N THR A 53 -4.64 -2.06 5.87
CA THR A 53 -5.52 -2.97 6.57
C THR A 53 -6.92 -2.77 6.05
N PHE A 54 -7.46 -3.82 5.45
CA PHE A 54 -8.86 -3.93 5.09
C PHE A 54 -9.52 -4.76 6.17
N ALA A 55 -10.51 -4.19 6.85
CA ALA A 55 -11.27 -4.90 7.87
C ALA A 55 -12.67 -4.30 7.96
N ASN A 56 -13.70 -5.16 7.91
CA ASN A 56 -15.10 -4.77 8.05
C ASN A 56 -15.46 -3.58 7.12
N GLY A 57 -14.99 -3.64 5.87
CA GLY A 57 -15.16 -2.59 4.86
C GLY A 57 -14.58 -1.22 5.15
N LYS A 58 -13.57 -1.17 6.03
CA LYS A 58 -12.74 0.01 6.24
C LYS A 58 -11.34 -0.24 5.71
N LEU A 59 -10.82 0.75 4.99
CA LEU A 59 -9.41 0.83 4.59
C LEU A 59 -8.66 1.75 5.56
N ASN A 60 -7.71 1.17 6.28
CA ASN A 60 -6.72 1.88 7.10
C ASN A 60 -5.34 1.79 6.46
N SER A 61 -4.52 2.82 6.64
CA SER A 61 -3.15 2.83 6.14
C SER A 61 -2.20 3.53 7.09
N LYS A 62 -1.01 2.96 7.32
CA LYS A 62 0.04 3.53 8.16
C LYS A 62 1.42 3.26 7.59
N SER A 63 2.34 4.21 7.71
CA SER A 63 3.75 3.97 7.40
C SER A 63 4.35 2.99 8.42
N GLY A 64 5.36 2.21 8.01
CA GLY A 64 6.09 1.27 8.86
C GLY A 64 6.03 -0.17 8.37
N ILE A 65 6.49 -1.07 9.25
CA ILE A 65 6.59 -2.51 9.02
C ILE A 65 5.69 -3.25 10.02
N HIS A 66 4.79 -4.08 9.52
CA HIS A 66 3.93 -4.97 10.28
C HIS A 66 4.72 -6.22 10.69
N ALA A 67 4.54 -6.66 11.94
CA ALA A 67 5.22 -7.86 12.45
C ALA A 67 4.69 -9.14 11.80
N ASP A 68 3.38 -9.21 11.58
CA ASP A 68 2.69 -10.40 11.06
C ASP A 68 1.59 -10.02 10.06
N PRO A 69 1.94 -9.59 8.84
CA PRO A 69 0.97 -9.27 7.80
C PRO A 69 0.52 -10.54 7.06
N ASP A 70 -0.73 -10.58 6.60
CA ASP A 70 -1.25 -11.69 5.80
C ASP A 70 -0.55 -11.80 4.44
N VAL A 71 -0.17 -10.67 3.85
CA VAL A 71 0.53 -10.60 2.56
C VAL A 71 1.66 -9.60 2.61
N VAL A 72 2.81 -9.97 2.04
CA VAL A 72 3.98 -9.10 1.90
C VAL A 72 4.32 -8.91 0.43
N ILE A 73 4.35 -7.65 0.00
CA ILE A 73 4.94 -7.21 -1.26
C ILE A 73 6.25 -6.50 -0.91
N SER A 74 7.36 -7.21 -1.14
CA SER A 74 8.70 -6.71 -0.85
C SER A 74 9.45 -6.37 -2.14
N PHE A 75 10.15 -5.24 -2.14
CA PHE A 75 11.06 -4.85 -3.21
C PHE A 75 12.50 -4.94 -2.73
N GLU A 76 13.43 -5.32 -3.60
CA GLU A 76 14.85 -5.33 -3.26
C GLU A 76 15.31 -3.92 -2.82
N GLU A 77 14.90 -2.90 -3.57
CA GLU A 77 15.29 -1.52 -3.35
C GLU A 77 14.24 -0.51 -3.86
N ALA A 78 14.36 0.73 -3.41
CA ALA A 78 13.42 1.80 -3.76
C ALA A 78 13.38 2.10 -5.27
N ALA A 79 14.52 2.05 -5.95
CA ALA A 79 14.61 2.26 -7.41
C ALA A 79 13.73 1.26 -8.17
N THR A 80 13.80 -0.01 -7.79
CA THR A 80 12.99 -1.08 -8.40
C THR A 80 11.50 -0.88 -8.10
N ALA A 81 11.16 -0.50 -6.87
CA ALA A 81 9.77 -0.19 -6.54
C ALA A 81 9.22 0.98 -7.37
N VAL A 82 9.96 2.09 -7.46
CA VAL A 82 9.55 3.27 -8.25
C VAL A 82 9.39 2.92 -9.72
N ARG A 83 10.34 2.17 -10.31
CA ARG A 83 10.27 1.74 -11.71
C ARG A 83 9.04 0.89 -12.02
N LEU A 84 8.60 0.06 -11.09
CA LEU A 84 7.46 -0.86 -11.27
C LEU A 84 6.11 -0.21 -10.91
N PHE A 85 6.08 0.69 -9.92
CA PHE A 85 4.84 1.23 -9.36
C PHE A 85 4.46 2.61 -9.88
N LYS A 86 5.41 3.35 -10.46
CA LYS A 86 5.12 4.67 -11.00
C LYS A 86 4.13 4.50 -12.17
N PRO A 87 2.96 5.15 -12.14
CA PRO A 87 2.08 5.22 -13.30
C PRO A 87 2.84 5.82 -14.49
N GLY A 88 2.74 5.15 -15.65
CA GLY A 88 3.33 5.62 -16.90
C GLY A 88 2.76 6.96 -17.37
#